data_AF-A0A259LN33-F1
#
_entry.id   AF-A0A259LN33-F1
#
_cell.length_a   1.000
_cell.length_b   1.000
_cell.length_c   1.000
_cell.angle_alpha   90.00
_cell.angle_beta   90.00
_cell.angle_gamma   90.00
#
_symmetry.space_group_name_H-M   'P 1'
#
loop_
_entity.id
_entity.type
_entity.pdbx_description
1 polymer ?
#
loop_
_entity_poly.entity_id
_entity_poly.type
_entity_poly.pdbx_seq_one_letter_code
_entity_poly.pdbx_strand_id
1 'polypeptide(L)'
;MTIPSFNRMLEFAMLHKGSDAAVKALLPRLAPPGTLEATGDDRYLSEITRCIFKAGFVWRVIERKWPDFEAAFEGFVPLYWQQVPPEV
;
A
#
# COMPACT_ATOMS: atom_id res chain seq x y z
N MET A 1 2.12 -23.49 10.57
CA MET A 1 2.55 -23.30 9.17
C MET A 1 3.92 -22.64 9.18
N THR A 2 4.92 -23.20 8.50
CA THR A 2 6.23 -22.57 8.32
C THR A 2 6.22 -21.70 7.06
N ILE A 3 6.75 -20.48 7.15
CA ILE A 3 6.90 -19.60 5.98
C ILE A 3 8.02 -20.17 5.09
N PRO A 4 7.79 -20.40 3.79
CA PRO A 4 8.84 -20.88 2.88
C PRO A 4 10.03 -19.92 2.81
N SER A 5 11.21 -20.42 2.47
CA SER A 5 12.36 -19.55 2.18
C SER A 5 12.09 -18.71 0.93
N PHE A 6 12.75 -17.55 0.83
CA PHE A 6 12.66 -16.68 -0.34
C PHE A 6 12.97 -17.42 -1.65
N ASN A 7 14.03 -18.22 -1.67
CA ASN A 7 14.41 -19.02 -2.85
C ASN A 7 13.27 -19.94 -3.30
N ARG A 8 12.57 -20.58 -2.36
CA ARG A 8 11.45 -21.46 -2.68
C ARG A 8 10.26 -20.68 -3.23
N MET A 9 9.99 -19.48 -2.72
CA MET A 9 8.96 -18.59 -3.27
C MET A 9 9.31 -18.14 -4.69
N LEU A 10 10.59 -17.83 -4.95
CA LEU A 10 11.09 -17.46 -6.26
C LEU A 10 10.96 -18.61 -7.27
N GLU A 11 11.31 -19.84 -6.88
CA GLU A 11 11.12 -21.05 -7.71
C GLU A 11 9.66 -21.24 -8.11
N PHE A 12 8.72 -21.08 -7.16
CA PHE A 12 7.29 -21.15 -7.48
C PHE A 12 6.87 -20.04 -8.44
N ALA A 13 7.32 -18.81 -8.23
CA ALA A 13 7.03 -17.71 -9.15
C ALA A 13 7.55 -17.99 -10.56
N MET A 14 8.78 -18.51 -10.68
CA MET A 14 9.37 -18.89 -11.97
C MET A 14 8.59 -20.03 -12.63
N LEU A 15 8.15 -21.03 -11.87
CA LEU A 15 7.31 -22.12 -12.39
C LEU A 15 5.98 -21.59 -12.95
N HIS A 16 5.34 -20.63 -12.27
CA HIS A 16 4.06 -20.06 -12.70
C HIS A 16 4.19 -19.03 -13.83
N LYS A 17 5.33 -18.34 -13.94
CA LYS A 17 5.56 -17.26 -14.93
C LYS A 17 6.47 -17.67 -16.09
N GLY A 18 7.04 -18.87 -16.04
CA GLY A 18 7.82 -19.50 -17.10
C GLY A 18 9.33 -19.20 -17.09
N SER A 19 9.78 -18.12 -16.45
CA SER A 19 11.21 -17.80 -16.32
C SER A 19 11.51 -16.73 -15.26
N ASP A 20 12.76 -16.62 -14.85
CA ASP A 20 13.26 -15.52 -14.00
C ASP A 20 13.06 -14.16 -14.67
N ALA A 21 13.31 -14.05 -15.98
CA ALA A 21 13.10 -12.82 -16.73
C ALA A 21 11.62 -12.39 -16.73
N ALA A 22 10.70 -13.34 -16.88
CA ALA A 22 9.26 -13.07 -16.83
C ALA A 22 8.81 -12.63 -15.42
N VAL A 23 9.38 -13.22 -14.35
CA VAL A 23 9.13 -12.77 -12.97
C VAL A 23 9.65 -11.35 -12.76
N LYS A 24 10.89 -11.08 -13.15
CA LYS A 24 11.52 -9.75 -13.01
C LYS A 24 10.78 -8.66 -13.77
N ALA A 25 10.22 -8.98 -14.94
CA ALA A 25 9.41 -8.05 -15.72
C ALA A 25 8.10 -7.65 -15.04
N LEU A 26 7.59 -8.46 -14.10
CA LEU A 26 6.39 -8.18 -13.31
C LEU A 26 6.68 -7.43 -12.00
N LEU A 27 7.96 -7.35 -11.59
CA LEU A 27 8.31 -6.62 -10.38
C LEU A 27 8.12 -5.11 -10.59
N PRO A 28 7.62 -4.39 -9.56
CA PRO A 28 7.54 -2.94 -9.62
C PRO A 28 8.94 -2.33 -9.69
N ARG A 29 9.04 -1.11 -10.22
CA ARG A 29 10.26 -0.33 -10.14
C ARG A 29 10.52 0.05 -8.69
N LEU A 30 11.73 -0.20 -8.22
CA LEU A 30 12.17 0.25 -6.91
C LEU A 30 12.26 1.78 -6.90
N ALA A 31 11.74 2.38 -5.84
CA ALA A 31 11.92 3.80 -5.60
C ALA A 31 13.43 4.09 -5.38
N PRO A 32 13.95 5.22 -5.90
CA PRO A 32 15.33 5.59 -5.63
C PRO A 32 15.53 5.90 -4.14
N PRO A 33 16.76 5.76 -3.62
CA PRO A 33 17.09 6.12 -2.24
C PRO A 33 16.59 7.52 -1.87
N GLY A 34 16.13 7.70 -0.62
CA GLY A 34 15.57 8.96 -0.13
C GLY A 34 14.12 9.26 -0.53
N THR A 35 13.52 8.51 -1.47
CA THR A 35 12.11 8.72 -1.86
C THR A 35 11.14 8.51 -0.70
N LEU A 36 11.37 7.43 0.06
CA LEU A 36 10.53 7.11 1.22
C LEU A 36 10.70 8.12 2.34
N GLU A 37 11.92 8.60 2.58
CA GLU A 37 12.22 9.62 3.59
C GLU A 37 11.60 10.97 3.23
N ALA A 38 11.53 11.31 1.95
CA ALA A 38 10.88 12.52 1.45
C ALA A 38 9.34 12.42 1.36
N THR A 39 8.78 11.22 1.55
CA THR A 39 7.32 11.02 1.53
C THR A 39 6.73 11.51 2.85
N GLY A 40 5.72 12.37 2.79
CA GLY A 40 5.05 12.91 3.97
C GLY A 40 4.25 11.85 4.75
N ASP A 41 4.13 12.05 6.06
CA ASP A 41 3.38 11.18 6.97
C ASP A 41 1.93 10.93 6.51
N ASP A 42 1.32 11.91 5.88
CA ASP A 42 -0.05 11.86 5.37
C ASP A 42 -0.23 10.76 4.30
N ARG A 43 0.77 10.55 3.44
CA ARG A 43 0.72 9.49 2.42
C ARG A 43 0.85 8.11 3.05
N TYR A 44 1.67 7.97 4.08
CA TYR A 44 1.78 6.70 4.83
C TYR A 44 0.50 6.40 5.58
N LEU A 45 -0.10 7.37 6.26
CA LEU A 45 -1.37 7.20 6.97
C LEU A 45 -2.52 6.87 6.02
N SER A 46 -2.58 7.53 4.86
CA SER A 46 -3.53 7.20 3.79
C SER A 46 -3.40 5.74 3.36
N GLU A 47 -2.19 5.27 3.01
CA GLU A 47 -2.00 3.89 2.54
C GLU A 47 -2.21 2.82 3.63
N ILE A 48 -1.84 3.10 4.88
CA ILE A 48 -2.14 2.22 6.03
C ILE A 48 -3.66 2.08 6.17
N THR A 49 -4.37 3.21 6.17
CA THR A 49 -5.84 3.24 6.28
C THR A 49 -6.48 2.50 5.12
N ARG A 50 -5.95 2.68 3.90
CA ARG A 50 -6.41 1.98 2.70
C ARG A 50 -6.30 0.47 2.84
N CYS A 51 -5.19 -0.02 3.39
CA CYS A 51 -4.99 -1.45 3.65
C CYS A 51 -5.98 -1.99 4.68
N ILE A 52 -6.29 -1.22 5.72
CA ILE A 52 -7.30 -1.59 6.73
C ILE A 52 -8.68 -1.71 6.07
N PHE A 53 -9.12 -0.72 5.27
CA PHE A 53 -10.41 -0.79 4.59
C PHE A 53 -10.48 -1.87 3.52
N LYS A 54 -9.35 -2.26 2.94
CA LYS A 54 -9.26 -3.39 2.02
C LYS A 54 -9.49 -4.74 2.73
N ALA A 55 -9.38 -4.82 4.06
CA ALA A 55 -9.73 -6.00 4.83
C ALA A 55 -11.25 -6.06 5.07
N GLY A 56 -11.95 -6.88 4.28
CA GLY A 56 -13.39 -7.11 4.41
C GLY A 56 -14.26 -6.39 3.37
N PHE A 57 -13.67 -5.55 2.51
CA PHE A 57 -14.37 -4.93 1.38
C PHE A 57 -13.74 -5.29 0.03
N VAL A 58 -14.55 -5.17 -1.03
CA VAL A 58 -14.07 -5.36 -2.41
C VAL A 58 -13.07 -4.26 -2.75
N TRP A 59 -11.83 -4.65 -3.05
CA TRP A 59 -10.71 -3.75 -3.40
C TRP A 59 -11.12 -2.65 -4.38
N ARG A 60 -11.75 -3.03 -5.50
CA ARG A 60 -12.17 -2.09 -6.55
C ARG A 60 -13.11 -0.99 -6.05
N VAL A 61 -13.94 -1.28 -5.04
CA VAL A 61 -14.85 -0.30 -4.45
C VAL A 61 -14.08 0.69 -3.60
N ILE A 62 -13.15 0.21 -2.76
CA ILE A 62 -12.29 1.07 -1.93
C ILE A 62 -11.45 2.00 -2.81
N GLU A 63 -10.87 1.48 -3.88
CA GLU A 63 -10.05 2.28 -4.79
C GLU A 63 -10.86 3.36 -5.51
N ARG A 64 -12.07 3.03 -5.96
CA ARG A 64 -12.96 4.00 -6.61
C ARG A 64 -13.39 5.12 -5.65
N LYS A 65 -13.63 4.79 -4.38
CA LYS A 65 -14.05 5.76 -3.35
C LYS A 65 -12.89 6.46 -2.67
N TRP A 66 -11.64 6.10 -2.96
CA TRP A 66 -10.48 6.63 -2.25
C TRP A 66 -10.38 8.16 -2.26
N PRO A 67 -10.68 8.87 -3.36
CA PRO A 67 -10.71 10.33 -3.35
C PRO A 67 -11.68 10.93 -2.34
N ASP A 68 -12.82 10.27 -2.09
CA ASP A 68 -13.81 10.72 -1.11
C ASP A 68 -13.29 10.51 0.32
N PHE A 69 -12.54 9.42 0.56
CA PHE A 69 -11.87 9.20 1.85
C PHE A 69 -10.77 10.22 2.09
N GLU A 70 -9.94 10.54 1.08
CA GLU A 70 -8.94 11.60 1.18
C GLU A 70 -9.58 12.94 1.55
N ALA A 71 -10.73 13.28 0.96
CA ALA A 71 -11.47 14.48 1.33
C ALA A 71 -12.03 14.41 2.76
N ALA A 72 -12.68 13.30 3.13
CA ALA A 72 -13.26 13.13 4.47
C ALA A 72 -12.22 13.12 5.59
N PHE A 73 -11.01 12.64 5.31
CA PHE A 73 -9.88 12.63 6.24
C PHE A 73 -8.96 13.85 6.10
N GLU A 74 -9.38 14.88 5.36
CA GLU A 74 -8.63 16.15 5.21
C GLU A 74 -7.18 15.90 4.79
N GLY A 75 -7.03 15.03 3.78
CA GLY A 75 -5.75 14.61 3.22
C GLY A 75 -4.90 13.75 4.16
N PHE A 76 -5.44 13.24 5.26
CA PHE A 76 -4.73 12.48 6.30
C PHE A 76 -3.61 13.26 7.00
N VAL A 77 -3.69 14.60 7.05
CA VAL A 77 -2.67 15.46 7.67
C VAL A 77 -2.74 15.37 9.21
N PRO A 78 -1.72 14.84 9.91
CA PRO A 78 -1.80 14.65 11.37
C PRO A 78 -2.02 15.93 12.16
N LEU A 79 -1.36 17.02 11.74
CA LEU A 79 -1.46 18.33 12.40
C LEU A 79 -2.85 18.94 12.31
N TYR A 80 -3.61 18.60 11.26
CA TYR A 80 -5.01 19.00 11.15
C TYR A 80 -5.83 18.30 12.23
N TRP A 81 -5.76 16.96 12.29
CA TRP A 81 -6.53 16.14 13.22
C TRP A 81 -6.18 16.35 14.70
N GLN A 82 -4.97 16.79 15.00
CA GLN A 82 -4.59 17.19 16.36
C GLN A 82 -5.47 18.33 16.91
N GLN A 83 -6.00 19.18 16.02
CA GLN A 83 -6.75 20.38 16.38
C GLN A 83 -8.26 20.17 16.30
N VAL A 84 -8.70 19.07 15.68
CA VAL A 84 -10.12 18.76 15.49
C VAL A 84 -10.72 18.27 16.83
N PRO A 85 -11.81 18.89 17.31
CA PRO A 85 -12.52 18.41 18.50
C PRO A 85 -13.07 16.99 18.29
N PRO A 86 -13.20 16.18 19.36
CA PRO A 86 -13.70 14.79 19.26
C PRO A 86 -15.19 14.68 18.87
N GLU A 87 -15.89 15.80 18.75
CA GLU A 87 -17.32 15.90 18.42
C GLU A 87 -17.58 15.84 16.89
N VAL A 88 -16.51 15.84 16.07
CA VAL A 88 -16.55 15.78 14.60
C VAL A 88 -16.55 14.35 14.10
#